data_AF-A0A844FU58-F1
#
_entry.id   AF-A0A844FU58-F1
#
_cell.length_a   1.000
_cell.length_b   1.000
_cell.length_c   1.000
_cell.angle_alpha   90.00
_cell.angle_beta   90.00
_cell.angle_gamma   90.00
#
_symmetry.space_group_name_H-M   'P 1'
#
loop_
_entity.id
_entity.type
_entity.pdbx_description
1 polymer ?
#
loop_
_entity_poly.entity_id
_entity_poly.type
_entity_poly.pdbx_seq_one_letter_code
_entity_poly.pdbx_strand_id
1 'polypeptide(L)' 'MKLTFSKSKNSTSLYIQKSFRKNGKSTSKIVRKLGTMEELLPQHNNSEEEVIAWGKKIAKKMTEEEKRDKDIVL' A
#
# COMPACT_ATOMS: atom_id res chain seq x y z
N MET A 1 -7.48 0.09 2.54
CA MET A 1 -6.39 0.57 1.66
C MET A 1 -5.99 -0.55 0.70
N LYS A 2 -5.28 -0.27 -0.40
CA LYS A 2 -4.82 -1.28 -1.38
C LYS A 2 -3.33 -1.12 -1.71
N LEU A 3 -2.65 -2.22 -1.98
CA LEU A 3 -1.31 -2.21 -2.58
C LEU A 3 -1.42 -1.85 -4.06
N THR A 4 -0.55 -0.98 -4.56
CA THR A 4 -0.52 -0.53 -5.95
C THR A 4 0.93 -0.48 -6.42
N PHE A 5 1.14 -0.94 -7.65
CA PHE A 5 2.43 -0.95 -8.31
C PHE A 5 2.43 0.15 -9.37
N SER A 6 3.46 0.99 -9.37
CA SER A 6 3.72 1.92 -10.45
C SER A 6 4.96 1.44 -11.18
N LYS A 7 4.77 1.05 -12.44
CA LYS A 7 5.86 0.61 -13.31
C LYS A 7 6.35 1.79 -14.13
N SER A 8 7.63 2.07 -14.02
CA SER A 8 8.37 2.98 -14.91
C SER A 8 9.23 2.16 -15.88
N LYS A 9 9.97 2.85 -16.76
CA LYS A 9 10.86 2.20 -17.74
C LYS A 9 11.92 1.31 -17.08
N ASN A 10 12.42 1.72 -15.91
CA ASN A 10 13.57 1.08 -15.25
C ASN A 10 13.27 0.60 -13.82
N SER A 11 12.07 0.86 -13.28
CA SER A 11 11.79 0.50 -11.89
C SER A 11 10.31 0.26 -11.63
N THR A 12 10.02 -0.66 -10.72
CA THR A 12 8.66 -0.90 -10.21
C THR A 12 8.59 -0.43 -8.77
N SER A 13 7.81 0.61 -8.51
CA SER A 13 7.60 1.16 -7.16
C SER A 13 6.30 0.64 -6.54
N LEU A 14 6.34 0.31 -5.26
CA LEU A 14 5.21 -0.19 -4.48
C LEU A 14 4.66 0.91 -3.57
N TYR A 15 3.34 1.06 -3.57
CA TYR A 15 2.60 2.06 -2.81
C TYR A 15 1.40 1.46 -2.09
N ILE A 16 1.09 1.98 -0.91
CA ILE A 16 -0.22 1.82 -0.29
C ILE A 16 -1.08 3.02 -0.67
N GLN A 17 -2.20 2.74 -1.33
CA GLN A 17 -3.16 3.73 -1.79
C GLN A 17 -4.49 3.58 -1.04
N LYS A 18 -5.09 4.71 -0.68
CA LYS A 18 -6.45 4.78 -0.14
C LYS A 18 -7.37 5.39 -1.16
N SER A 19 -8.46 4.69 -1.47
CA SER A 19 -9.60 5.23 -2.20
C SER A 19 -10.59 5.88 -1.24
N PHE A 20 -11.12 7.03 -1.62
CA PHE A 20 -12.17 7.74 -0.89
C PHE A 20 -13.05 8.49 -1.88
N ARG A 21 -14.28 8.83 -1.47
CA ARG A 21 -15.16 9.68 -2.27
C ARG A 21 -15.03 11.11 -1.79
N LYS A 22 -14.84 12.04 -2.72
CA LYS A 22 -14.85 13.49 -2.47
C LYS A 22 -15.80 14.12 -3.47
N ASN A 23 -16.80 14.85 -2.98
CA ASN A 23 -17.81 15.55 -3.81
C ASN A 23 -18.46 14.62 -4.86
N GLY A 24 -18.88 13.42 -4.44
CA GLY A 24 -19.51 12.42 -5.32
C GLY A 24 -18.56 11.71 -6.29
N LYS A 25 -17.28 12.12 -6.39
CA LYS A 25 -16.29 11.49 -7.26
C LYS A 25 -15.39 10.55 -6.46
N SER A 26 -15.08 9.39 -7.04
CA SER A 26 -14.07 8.48 -6.50
C SER A 26 -12.68 9.04 -6.75
N THR A 27 -11.91 9.25 -5.69
CA THR A 27 -10.54 9.74 -5.74
C THR A 27 -9.63 8.80 -4.96
N SER A 28 -8.34 8.81 -5.28
CA SER A 28 -7.33 8.02 -4.60
C SER A 28 -6.21 8.91 -4.09
N LYS A 29 -5.64 8.57 -2.94
CA LYS A 29 -4.43 9.21 -2.40
C LYS A 29 -3.41 8.14 -2.02
N ILE A 30 -2.15 8.38 -2.33
CA ILE A 30 -1.03 7.57 -1.85
C ILE A 30 -0.86 7.87 -0.36
N VAL A 31 -0.98 6.83 0.48
CA VAL A 31 -0.84 6.92 1.94
C VAL A 31 0.61 6.67 2.34
N ARG A 32 1.27 5.70 1.70
CA ARG A 32 2.67 5.36 1.99
C ARG A 32 3.37 4.81 0.77
N LYS A 33 4.64 5.19 0.57
CA LYS A 33 5.57 4.54 -0.36
C LYS A 33 6.29 3.42 0.39
N LEU A 34 6.26 2.20 -0.14
CA LEU A 34 6.92 1.04 0.48
C LEU A 34 8.37 0.91 0.02
N GLY A 35 8.65 1.21 -1.24
CA GLY A 35 9.97 1.05 -1.85
C GLY A 35 9.86 0.61 -3.30
N THR A 36 10.97 0.25 -3.91
CA THR A 36 10.99 -0.42 -5.22
C THR A 36 11.04 -1.93 -5.08
N MET A 37 10.63 -2.64 -6.13
CA MET A 37 10.66 -4.11 -6.16
C MET A 37 12.09 -4.64 -5.99
N GLU A 38 13.07 -3.99 -6.64
CA GLU A 38 14.49 -4.36 -6.57
C GLU A 38 15.07 -4.22 -5.15
N GLU A 39 14.63 -3.21 -4.40
CA GLU A 39 15.05 -3.03 -3.00
C GLU A 39 14.38 -4.04 -2.05
N LEU A 40 13.15 -4.47 -2.38
CA LEU A 40 12.34 -5.33 -1.52
C LEU A 40 12.60 -6.83 -1.77
N LEU A 41 12.95 -7.22 -3.00
CA LEU A 41 13.22 -8.61 -3.34
C LEU A 41 14.30 -9.24 -2.43
N PRO A 42 15.49 -8.63 -2.24
CA PRO A 42 16.52 -9.19 -1.36
C PRO A 42 16.07 -9.34 0.10
N GLN A 43 15.11 -8.54 0.56
CA GLN A 43 14.57 -8.60 1.93
C GLN A 43 13.52 -9.70 2.10
N HIS A 44 12.99 -10.22 1.00
CA HIS A 44 11.87 -11.16 0.94
C HIS A 44 12.23 -12.40 0.12
N ASN A 45 13.38 -13.00 0.43
CA ASN A 45 13.87 -14.24 -0.19
C ASN A 45 13.96 -14.19 -1.73
N ASN A 46 14.08 -13.00 -2.32
CA ASN A 46 13.98 -12.76 -3.76
C ASN A 46 12.68 -13.31 -4.39
N SER A 47 11.60 -13.40 -3.61
CA SER A 47 10.29 -13.86 -4.06
C SER A 47 9.33 -12.68 -4.20
N GLU A 48 8.86 -12.44 -5.43
CA GLU A 48 7.84 -11.42 -5.68
C GLU A 48 6.56 -11.68 -4.88
N GLU A 49 6.19 -12.96 -4.72
CA GLU A 49 4.99 -13.34 -3.98
C GLU A 49 5.07 -12.93 -2.51
N GLU A 50 6.26 -13.08 -1.90
CA GLU A 50 6.49 -12.65 -0.52
C GLU A 50 6.41 -11.13 -0.39
N VAL A 51 7.01 -10.38 -1.32
CA VAL A 51 6.92 -8.91 -1.36
C VAL A 51 5.45 -8.46 -1.47
N ILE A 52 4.68 -9.10 -2.35
CA ILE A 52 3.25 -8.80 -2.56
C ILE A 52 2.45 -9.14 -1.29
N ALA A 53 2.68 -10.32 -0.70
CA ALA A 53 2.01 -10.74 0.52
C ALA A 53 2.31 -9.81 1.70
N TRP A 54 3.58 -9.39 1.83
CA TRP A 54 4.02 -8.40 2.81
C TRP A 54 3.33 -7.05 2.61
N GLY A 55 3.31 -6.53 1.38
CA GLY A 55 2.62 -5.27 1.06
C GLY A 55 1.12 -5.32 1.35
N LYS A 56 0.45 -6.46 1.07
CA LYS A 56 -0.95 -6.70 1.42
C LYS A 56 -1.18 -6.72 2.94
N LYS A 57 -0.28 -7.34 3.72
CA LYS A 57 -0.34 -7.34 5.19
C LYS A 57 -0.27 -5.91 5.75
N ILE A 58 0.62 -5.08 5.22
CA ILE A 58 0.72 -3.66 5.61
C ILE A 58 -0.58 -2.91 5.28
N ALA A 59 -1.12 -3.09 4.07
CA ALA A 59 -2.37 -2.46 3.67
C ALA A 59 -3.54 -2.82 4.60
N LYS A 60 -3.61 -4.08 5.05
CA LYS A 60 -4.60 -4.56 6.00
C LYS A 60 -4.41 -3.93 7.37
N LYS A 61 -3.19 -3.98 7.92
CA LYS A 61 -2.86 -3.39 9.23
C LYS A 61 -3.21 -1.89 9.30
N MET A 62 -2.85 -1.12 8.28
CA MET A 62 -3.20 0.31 8.22
C MET A 62 -4.71 0.55 8.14
N THR A 63 -5.45 -0.36 7.51
CA THR A 63 -6.92 -0.24 7.45
C THR A 63 -7.54 -0.52 8.82
N GLU A 64 -6.99 -1.48 9.56
CA GLU A 64 -7.42 -1.80 10.93
C GLU A 64 -7.06 -0.68 11.91
N GLU A 65 -5.86 -0.12 11.82
CA GLU A 65 -5.43 1.07 12.57
C GLU A 65 -6.36 2.25 12.31
N GLU A 66 -6.62 2.60 11.05
CA GLU A 66 -7.52 3.72 10.71
C GLU A 66 -8.95 3.50 11.23
N LYS A 67 -9.43 2.25 11.28
CA LYS A 67 -10.75 1.94 11.86
C LYS A 67 -10.75 2.14 13.38
N ARG A 68 -9.72 1.65 14.08
CA ARG A 68 -9.59 1.81 15.53
C ARG A 68 -9.46 3.27 15.92
N ASP A 69 -8.64 4.04 15.21
CA ASP A 69 -8.46 5.47 15.49
C ASP A 69 -9.75 6.27 15.27
N LYS A 70 -10.60 5.88 14.31
CA LYS A 70 -11.92 6.49 14.13
C LYS A 70 -12.90 6.16 15.25
N ASP A 71 -12.79 4.96 15.81
CA ASP A 71 -13.65 4.49 16.91
C ASP A 71 -13.29 5.17 18.23
N ILE A 72 -12.01 5.47 18.45
CA ILE A 72 -11.50 6.13 19.68
C ILE A 72 -11.81 7.64 19.73
N VAL A 73 -12.13 8.26 18.59
CA VAL A 73 -12.36 9.72 18.47
C VAL A 73 -13.87 10.07 18.46
N LEU A 74 -14.74 9.13 18.82
CA LEU A 74 -16.19 9.32 19.00
C LEU A 74 -16.58 9.16 20.47
#